data_AF-A0A8T4CIU2-F1
#
_entry.id   AF-A0A8T4CIU2-F1
#
_cell.length_a   1.000
_cell.length_b   1.000
_cell.length_c   1.000
_cell.angle_alpha   90.00
_cell.angle_beta   90.00
_cell.angle_gamma   90.00
#
_symmetry.space_group_name_H-M   'P 1'
#
loop_
_entity.id
_entity.type
_entity.pdbx_description
1 polymer ?
#
loop_
_entity_poly.entity_id
_entity_poly.type
_entity_poly.pdbx_seq_one_letter_code
_entity_poly.pdbx_strand_id
1 'polypeptide(L)'
;MSQEQTGSSPTTSSRRREWMINQRLVSGEVAVFIDLENLRYSLLNLYGQEPNFQSVVEKAKKYGRPSVMRAYADFSEHPPNLRQQLHIAGVEAINVNVKRMKRPGDTRGIERVKNAADMILALDAILEAADADASSKVKTFLLVTGDADYIKLVTQLRNRYGQKVVIAGVQGAIGADLVSSADSEDHIEAVRPEPVDTQQLKTAIVKMIKKGCSPLKYWTVGIIDQWCQSTRQAIPGTAKEKRDAIHELLEEGTLIKSEIDLSIIGKKGTAMQTTLNESLAKELKYLD
;
A
#
# COMPACT_ATOMS: atom_id res chain seq x y z
N MET A 1 -27.90 -50.79 28.06
CA MET A 1 -28.11 -49.41 27.55
C MET A 1 -26.87 -49.00 26.79
N SER A 2 -26.83 -49.27 25.49
CA SER A 2 -25.83 -48.72 24.57
C SER A 2 -26.49 -48.65 23.20
N GLN A 3 -26.93 -47.45 22.79
CA GLN A 3 -27.34 -47.20 21.41
C GLN A 3 -26.14 -46.62 20.66
N GLU A 4 -25.64 -47.36 19.67
CA GLU A 4 -24.70 -46.86 18.66
C GLU A 4 -25.45 -45.95 17.67
N GLN A 5 -25.07 -44.67 17.63
CA GLN A 5 -25.43 -43.76 16.54
C GLN A 5 -24.49 -44.00 15.36
N THR A 6 -25.00 -44.68 14.32
CA THR A 6 -24.31 -44.81 13.03
C THR A 6 -24.48 -43.51 12.23
N GLY A 7 -23.44 -42.68 12.20
CA GLY A 7 -23.36 -41.52 11.32
C GLY A 7 -23.16 -41.95 9.86
N SER A 8 -24.16 -41.74 9.01
CA SER A 8 -24.07 -41.99 7.58
C SER A 8 -23.21 -40.93 6.88
N SER A 9 -22.13 -41.35 6.21
CA SER A 9 -21.28 -40.49 5.38
C SER A 9 -22.08 -39.89 4.20
N PRO A 10 -21.91 -38.60 3.85
CA PRO A 10 -22.69 -37.97 2.80
C PRO A 10 -22.33 -38.55 1.42
N THR A 11 -23.34 -38.84 0.60
CA THR A 11 -23.15 -39.37 -0.76
C THR A 11 -22.55 -38.30 -1.70
N THR A 12 -21.85 -38.74 -2.74
CA THR A 12 -21.25 -37.87 -3.79
C THR A 12 -22.28 -36.92 -4.43
N SER A 13 -23.56 -37.29 -4.45
CA SER A 13 -24.65 -36.44 -4.96
C SER A 13 -25.09 -35.33 -3.99
N SER A 14 -24.92 -35.51 -2.66
CA SER A 14 -25.22 -34.47 -1.66
C SER A 14 -24.09 -33.44 -1.64
N ARG A 15 -22.83 -33.87 -1.73
CA ARG A 15 -21.67 -32.97 -1.88
C ARG A 15 -21.72 -32.14 -3.16
N ARG A 16 -22.15 -32.72 -4.29
CA ARG A 16 -22.38 -31.96 -5.54
C ARG A 16 -23.52 -30.96 -5.42
N ARG A 17 -24.61 -31.33 -4.73
CA ARG A 17 -25.74 -30.42 -4.49
C ARG A 17 -25.37 -29.30 -3.52
N GLU A 18 -24.65 -29.57 -2.44
CA GLU A 18 -24.10 -28.55 -1.54
C GLU A 18 -23.12 -27.62 -2.26
N TRP A 19 -22.26 -28.15 -3.13
CA TRP A 19 -21.36 -27.35 -3.95
C TRP A 19 -22.12 -26.45 -4.96
N MET A 20 -23.17 -26.96 -5.60
CA MET A 20 -24.03 -26.19 -6.50
C MET A 20 -24.90 -25.17 -5.76
N ILE A 21 -25.35 -25.48 -4.54
CA ILE A 21 -26.13 -24.58 -3.68
C ILE A 21 -25.23 -23.46 -3.15
N ASN A 22 -24.00 -23.77 -2.71
CA ASN A 22 -23.01 -22.74 -2.35
C ASN A 22 -22.61 -21.86 -3.55
N GLN A 23 -22.54 -22.41 -4.76
CA GLN A 23 -22.34 -21.58 -5.96
C GLN A 23 -23.54 -20.70 -6.31
N ARG A 24 -24.77 -21.16 -6.04
CA ARG A 24 -25.99 -20.36 -6.25
C ARG A 24 -26.19 -19.26 -5.20
N LEU A 25 -25.60 -19.39 -4.02
CA LEU A 25 -25.73 -18.41 -2.93
C LEU A 25 -24.80 -17.20 -3.06
N VAL A 26 -23.80 -17.23 -3.94
CA VAL A 26 -23.01 -16.04 -4.33
C VAL A 26 -23.43 -15.58 -5.73
N SER A 27 -24.74 -15.35 -5.92
CA SER A 27 -25.26 -14.81 -7.18
C SER A 27 -25.04 -13.30 -7.25
N GLY A 28 -23.82 -12.90 -7.60
CA GLY A 28 -23.46 -11.49 -7.73
C GLY A 28 -22.16 -11.30 -8.50
N GLU A 29 -22.04 -10.15 -9.15
CA GLU A 29 -20.77 -9.70 -9.70
C GLU A 29 -20.08 -8.77 -8.72
N VAL A 30 -18.75 -8.73 -8.80
CA VAL A 30 -17.92 -7.86 -7.97
C VAL A 30 -17.11 -6.93 -8.88
N ALA A 31 -17.14 -5.65 -8.57
CA ALA A 31 -16.21 -4.67 -9.13
C ALA A 31 -15.16 -4.35 -8.06
N VAL A 32 -13.89 -4.52 -8.41
CA VAL A 32 -12.77 -4.28 -7.50
C VAL A 32 -12.01 -3.06 -7.99
N PHE A 33 -11.92 -2.05 -7.13
CA PHE A 33 -11.17 -0.82 -7.39
C PHE A 33 -10.10 -0.68 -6.32
N ILE A 34 -8.84 -0.68 -6.76
CA ILE A 34 -7.68 -0.68 -5.87
C ILE A 34 -6.98 0.66 -5.95
N ASP A 35 -6.98 1.37 -4.82
CA ASP A 35 -6.03 2.45 -4.59
C ASP A 35 -4.68 1.81 -4.25
N LEU A 36 -3.85 1.65 -5.28
CA LEU A 36 -2.61 0.89 -5.16
C LEU A 36 -1.58 1.63 -4.31
N GLU A 37 -1.58 2.97 -4.35
CA GLU A 37 -0.69 3.78 -3.51
C GLU A 37 -1.06 3.58 -2.03
N ASN A 38 -2.34 3.76 -1.68
CA ASN A 38 -2.79 3.57 -0.30
C ASN A 38 -2.53 2.14 0.21
N LEU A 39 -2.88 1.12 -0.58
CA LEU A 39 -2.63 -0.28 -0.24
C LEU A 39 -1.15 -0.56 0.02
N ARG A 40 -0.29 -0.22 -0.95
CA ARG A 40 1.13 -0.57 -0.90
C ARG A 40 1.85 0.18 0.21
N TYR A 41 1.65 1.50 0.33
CA TYR A 41 2.33 2.26 1.38
C TYR A 41 1.86 1.85 2.77
N SER A 42 0.58 1.52 2.95
CA SER A 42 0.09 1.02 4.23
C SER A 42 0.72 -0.31 4.62
N LEU A 43 0.84 -1.26 3.67
CA LEU A 43 1.52 -2.54 3.92
C LEU A 43 3.02 -2.37 4.21
N LEU A 44 3.72 -1.54 3.45
CA LEU A 44 5.14 -1.29 3.69
C LEU A 44 5.39 -0.61 5.03
N ASN A 45 4.53 0.35 5.40
CA ASN A 45 4.67 1.12 6.63
C ASN A 45 4.37 0.31 7.88
N LEU A 46 3.32 -0.53 7.85
CA LEU A 46 2.86 -1.25 9.03
C LEU A 46 3.38 -2.70 9.10
N TYR A 47 3.66 -3.33 7.96
CA TYR A 47 3.97 -4.76 7.88
C TYR A 47 5.30 -5.05 7.14
N GLY A 48 5.92 -4.05 6.51
CA GLY A 48 7.17 -4.23 5.75
C GLY A 48 7.00 -5.15 4.54
N GLN A 49 5.77 -5.28 4.02
CA GLN A 49 5.41 -6.25 2.98
C GLN A 49 4.91 -5.55 1.72
N GLU A 50 5.17 -6.17 0.57
CA GLU A 50 4.53 -5.79 -0.70
C GLU A 50 3.14 -6.45 -0.81
N PRO A 51 2.20 -5.86 -1.55
CA PRO A 51 0.86 -6.40 -1.70
C PRO A 51 0.84 -7.76 -2.41
N ASN A 52 0.07 -8.69 -1.86
CA ASN A 52 -0.28 -9.94 -2.53
C ASN A 52 -1.60 -9.77 -3.28
N PHE A 53 -1.54 -9.46 -4.57
CA PHE A 53 -2.75 -9.27 -5.39
C PHE A 53 -3.61 -10.53 -5.52
N GLN A 54 -3.03 -11.73 -5.41
CA GLN A 54 -3.80 -12.97 -5.44
C GLN A 54 -4.75 -13.07 -4.22
N SER A 55 -4.30 -12.60 -3.05
CA SER A 55 -5.16 -12.51 -1.87
C SER A 55 -6.33 -11.53 -2.07
N VAL A 56 -6.10 -10.41 -2.79
CA VAL A 56 -7.17 -9.47 -3.16
C VAL A 56 -8.20 -10.13 -4.08
N VAL A 57 -7.75 -10.90 -5.08
CA VAL A 57 -8.62 -11.68 -5.98
C VAL A 57 -9.44 -12.71 -5.20
N GLU A 58 -8.82 -13.43 -4.29
CA GLU A 58 -9.49 -14.42 -3.43
C GLU A 58 -10.53 -13.77 -2.52
N LYS A 59 -10.22 -12.58 -1.99
CA LYS A 59 -11.16 -11.76 -1.23
C LYS A 59 -12.36 -11.35 -2.10
N ALA A 60 -12.13 -10.85 -3.30
CA ALA A 60 -13.20 -10.50 -4.23
C ALA A 60 -14.13 -11.69 -4.52
N LYS A 61 -13.58 -12.90 -4.69
CA LYS A 61 -14.35 -14.13 -4.93
C LYS A 61 -15.30 -14.49 -3.78
N LYS A 62 -15.05 -14.03 -2.55
CA LYS A 62 -15.99 -14.20 -1.42
C LYS A 62 -17.31 -13.45 -1.63
N TYR A 63 -17.28 -12.39 -2.44
CA TYR A 63 -18.43 -11.51 -2.68
C TYR A 63 -19.13 -11.75 -4.02
N GLY A 64 -18.56 -12.58 -4.90
CA GLY A 64 -19.12 -12.90 -6.21
C GLY A 64 -18.06 -13.11 -7.28
N ARG A 65 -18.52 -13.24 -8.53
CA ARG A 65 -17.61 -13.35 -9.68
C ARG A 65 -16.99 -11.98 -9.96
N PRO A 66 -15.66 -11.80 -9.89
CA PRO A 66 -15.04 -10.55 -10.29
C PRO A 66 -15.31 -10.30 -11.76
N SER A 67 -16.03 -9.22 -12.09
CA SER A 67 -16.26 -8.81 -13.49
C SER A 67 -15.41 -7.61 -13.91
N VAL A 68 -15.01 -6.77 -12.94
CA VAL A 68 -14.04 -5.70 -13.14
C VAL A 68 -13.03 -5.71 -12.00
N MET A 69 -11.74 -5.60 -12.33
CA MET A 69 -10.67 -5.46 -11.35
C MET A 69 -9.62 -4.49 -11.87
N ARG A 70 -9.50 -3.32 -11.24
CA ARG A 70 -8.59 -2.25 -11.64
C ARG A 70 -7.77 -1.73 -10.47
N ALA A 71 -6.50 -1.45 -10.72
CA ALA A 71 -5.59 -0.83 -9.77
C ALA A 71 -5.05 0.50 -10.33
N TYR A 72 -5.18 1.56 -9.54
CA TYR A 72 -4.88 2.93 -9.95
C TYR A 72 -3.65 3.42 -9.21
N ALA A 73 -2.65 3.90 -9.98
CA ALA A 73 -1.45 4.52 -9.44
C ALA A 73 -0.67 5.26 -10.55
N ASP A 74 0.29 6.09 -10.13
CA ASP A 74 1.41 6.49 -10.97
C ASP A 74 2.47 5.39 -10.99
N PHE A 75 2.43 4.51 -11.99
CA PHE A 75 3.36 3.38 -12.05
C PHE A 75 4.81 3.81 -12.33
N SER A 76 5.07 5.08 -12.67
CA SER A 76 6.44 5.59 -12.77
C SER A 76 7.12 5.70 -11.40
N GLU A 77 6.35 5.78 -10.32
CA GLU A 77 6.83 5.85 -8.93
C GLU A 77 6.94 4.47 -8.25
N HIS A 78 6.62 3.39 -8.98
CA HIS A 78 6.57 2.04 -8.45
C HIS A 78 7.57 1.10 -9.13
N PRO A 79 7.94 -0.01 -8.46
CA PRO A 79 8.77 -1.04 -9.06
C PRO A 79 8.16 -1.58 -10.38
N PRO A 80 8.96 -1.76 -11.46
CA PRO A 80 8.44 -2.21 -12.76
C PRO A 80 7.70 -3.55 -12.72
N ASN A 81 8.10 -4.45 -11.83
CA ASN A 81 7.50 -5.77 -11.65
C ASN A 81 6.07 -5.70 -11.06
N LEU A 82 5.67 -4.58 -10.43
CA LEU A 82 4.34 -4.45 -9.82
C LEU A 82 3.22 -4.55 -10.87
N ARG A 83 3.42 -3.96 -12.05
CA ARG A 83 2.48 -4.08 -13.19
C ARG A 83 2.36 -5.52 -13.67
N GLN A 84 3.47 -6.25 -13.71
CA GLN A 84 3.48 -7.66 -14.10
C GLN A 84 2.71 -8.52 -13.08
N GLN A 85 2.88 -8.26 -11.78
CA GLN A 85 2.15 -8.98 -10.73
C GLN A 85 0.64 -8.74 -10.81
N LEU A 86 0.20 -7.50 -11.04
CA LEU A 86 -1.21 -7.17 -11.28
C LEU A 86 -1.77 -7.93 -12.48
N HIS A 87 -1.05 -7.91 -13.60
CA HIS A 87 -1.45 -8.62 -14.81
C HIS A 87 -1.59 -10.13 -14.59
N ILE A 88 -0.65 -10.75 -13.87
CA ILE A 88 -0.72 -12.19 -13.50
C ILE A 88 -1.96 -12.47 -12.64
N ALA A 89 -2.30 -11.56 -11.72
CA ALA A 89 -3.49 -11.68 -10.88
C ALA A 89 -4.81 -11.37 -11.61
N GLY A 90 -4.77 -10.98 -12.90
CA GLY A 90 -5.95 -10.58 -13.65
C GLY A 90 -6.50 -9.20 -13.27
N VAL A 91 -5.65 -8.35 -12.69
CA VAL A 91 -5.99 -6.97 -12.32
C VAL A 91 -5.42 -6.01 -13.36
N GLU A 92 -6.29 -5.19 -13.93
CA GLU A 92 -5.90 -4.17 -14.90
C GLU A 92 -5.16 -3.02 -14.21
N ALA A 93 -3.98 -2.67 -14.71
CA ALA A 93 -3.17 -1.58 -14.19
C ALA A 93 -3.51 -0.26 -14.91
N ILE A 94 -4.23 0.63 -14.23
CA ILE A 94 -4.62 1.96 -14.74
C ILE A 94 -3.56 2.98 -14.35
N ASN A 95 -2.72 3.35 -15.33
CA ASN A 95 -1.65 4.30 -15.10
C ASN A 95 -2.15 5.74 -15.12
N VAL A 96 -1.97 6.44 -13.99
CA VAL A 96 -2.35 7.83 -13.82
C VAL A 96 -1.09 8.65 -13.58
N ASN A 97 -0.67 9.39 -14.60
CA ASN A 97 0.52 10.24 -14.50
C ASN A 97 0.25 11.40 -13.56
N VAL A 98 1.03 11.51 -12.48
CA VAL A 98 0.92 12.66 -11.59
C VAL A 98 1.57 13.87 -12.27
N LYS A 99 0.75 14.90 -12.49
CA LYS A 99 1.27 16.19 -12.95
C LYS A 99 2.12 16.81 -11.84
N ARG A 100 3.38 17.03 -12.18
CA ARG A 100 4.38 17.73 -11.36
C ARG A 100 4.31 19.21 -11.71
N MET A 101 3.66 20.02 -10.88
CA MET A 101 3.57 21.47 -11.13
C MET A 101 4.76 22.18 -10.46
N LYS A 102 5.55 22.91 -11.25
CA LYS A 102 6.46 23.93 -10.70
C LYS A 102 5.67 25.23 -10.60
N ARG A 103 5.41 25.72 -9.39
CA ARG A 103 4.92 27.09 -9.21
C ARG A 103 6.06 28.06 -9.59
N PRO A 104 5.86 29.06 -10.48
CA PRO A 104 6.87 30.06 -10.78
C PRO A 104 7.23 30.83 -9.49
N GLY A 105 8.51 30.80 -9.10
CA GLY A 105 9.02 31.53 -7.92
C GLY A 105 9.17 30.70 -6.64
N ASP A 106 8.75 29.44 -6.61
CA ASP A 106 8.92 28.59 -5.42
C ASP A 106 10.26 27.82 -5.46
N THR A 107 11.13 28.10 -4.49
CA THR A 107 12.42 27.40 -4.31
C THR A 107 12.24 26.08 -3.55
N ARG A 108 11.04 25.77 -3.03
CA ARG A 108 10.74 24.58 -2.21
C ARG A 108 10.10 23.40 -2.95
N GLY A 109 10.39 23.28 -4.25
CA GLY A 109 10.21 22.03 -4.97
C GLY A 109 8.86 21.86 -5.66
N ILE A 110 8.82 20.82 -6.49
CA ILE A 110 7.70 20.44 -7.33
C ILE A 110 6.54 19.97 -6.44
N GLU A 111 5.39 20.63 -6.50
CA GLU A 111 4.19 20.19 -5.79
C GLU A 111 3.55 19.03 -6.57
N ARG A 112 3.51 17.86 -5.93
CA ARG A 112 2.93 16.64 -6.49
C ARG A 112 1.41 16.73 -6.33
N VAL A 113 0.66 16.78 -7.44
CA VAL A 113 -0.81 16.72 -7.39
C VAL A 113 -1.21 15.25 -7.18
N LYS A 114 -1.27 14.81 -5.92
CA LYS A 114 -1.50 13.41 -5.54
C LYS A 114 -2.91 12.90 -5.90
N ASN A 115 -3.88 13.78 -6.12
CA ASN A 115 -5.29 13.40 -6.19
C ASN A 115 -5.77 12.88 -7.56
N ALA A 116 -4.87 12.75 -8.54
CA ALA A 116 -5.28 12.36 -9.89
C ALA A 116 -5.75 10.89 -9.96
N ALA A 117 -5.05 9.98 -9.29
CA ALA A 117 -5.42 8.56 -9.26
C ALA A 117 -6.77 8.36 -8.58
N ASP A 118 -6.96 9.00 -7.42
CA ASP A 118 -8.20 8.91 -6.62
C ASP A 118 -9.42 9.41 -7.40
N MET A 119 -9.27 10.52 -8.13
CA MET A 119 -10.35 11.05 -8.97
C MET A 119 -10.73 10.11 -10.10
N ILE A 120 -9.76 9.51 -10.79
CA ILE A 120 -10.02 8.58 -11.90
C ILE A 120 -10.65 7.29 -11.37
N LEU A 121 -10.16 6.76 -10.25
CA LEU A 121 -10.76 5.61 -9.58
C LEU A 121 -12.23 5.88 -9.23
N ALA A 122 -12.50 7.02 -8.56
CA ALA A 122 -13.84 7.38 -8.17
C ALA A 122 -14.78 7.55 -9.37
N LEU A 123 -14.31 8.16 -10.46
CA LEU A 123 -15.08 8.32 -11.69
C LEU A 123 -15.42 6.96 -12.31
N ASP A 124 -14.45 6.08 -12.48
CA ASP A 124 -14.65 4.76 -13.05
C ASP A 124 -15.60 3.90 -12.20
N ALA A 125 -15.52 4.01 -10.87
CA ALA A 125 -16.42 3.31 -9.96
C ALA A 125 -17.87 3.81 -10.10
N ILE A 126 -18.08 5.12 -10.26
CA ILE A 126 -19.41 5.69 -10.52
C ILE A 126 -19.96 5.27 -11.89
N LEU A 127 -19.12 5.25 -12.93
CA LEU A 127 -19.54 4.79 -14.26
C LEU A 127 -19.94 3.32 -14.23
N GLU A 128 -19.16 2.47 -13.56
CA GLU A 128 -19.48 1.06 -13.36
C GLU A 128 -20.80 0.87 -12.60
N ALA A 129 -21.06 1.71 -11.60
CA ALA A 129 -22.31 1.65 -10.84
C ALA A 129 -23.52 2.09 -11.67
N ALA A 130 -23.35 3.09 -12.53
CA ALA A 130 -24.39 3.54 -13.45
C ALA A 130 -24.74 2.45 -14.47
N ASP A 131 -23.74 1.74 -15.00
CA ASP A 131 -23.94 0.63 -15.93
C ASP A 131 -24.63 -0.58 -15.25
N ALA A 132 -24.26 -0.86 -13.99
CA ALA A 132 -24.89 -1.91 -13.19
C ALA A 132 -26.37 -1.59 -12.91
N ASP A 133 -26.68 -0.36 -12.53
CA ASP A 133 -28.04 0.12 -12.28
C ASP A 133 -28.93 0.03 -13.54
N ALA A 134 -28.42 0.48 -14.70
CA ALA A 134 -29.12 0.37 -15.98
C ALA A 134 -29.45 -1.08 -16.37
N SER A 135 -28.62 -2.04 -15.94
CA SER A 135 -28.86 -3.47 -16.16
C SER A 135 -29.69 -4.14 -15.06
N SER A 136 -30.19 -3.38 -14.08
CA SER A 136 -30.92 -3.87 -12.88
C SER A 136 -30.14 -4.93 -12.10
N LYS A 137 -28.81 -4.82 -12.09
CA LYS A 137 -27.92 -5.74 -11.37
C LYS A 137 -27.39 -5.06 -10.12
N VAL A 138 -27.68 -5.64 -8.96
CA VAL A 138 -26.96 -5.29 -7.73
C VAL A 138 -25.56 -5.89 -7.83
N LYS A 139 -24.55 -5.02 -7.79
CA LYS A 139 -23.14 -5.37 -7.80
C LYS A 139 -22.53 -5.07 -6.42
N THR A 140 -21.55 -5.87 -6.02
CA THR A 140 -20.73 -5.54 -4.86
C THR A 140 -19.49 -4.78 -5.32
N PHE A 141 -19.25 -3.62 -4.75
CA PHE A 141 -18.05 -2.83 -4.94
C PHE A 141 -17.08 -3.14 -3.81
N LEU A 142 -15.96 -3.77 -4.14
CA LEU A 142 -14.84 -3.97 -3.22
C LEU A 142 -13.84 -2.84 -3.45
N LEU A 143 -13.85 -1.84 -2.57
CA LEU A 143 -12.90 -0.74 -2.61
C LEU A 143 -11.69 -1.08 -1.74
N VAL A 144 -10.55 -1.27 -2.38
CA VAL A 144 -9.30 -1.62 -1.70
C VAL A 144 -8.55 -0.33 -1.38
N THR A 145 -8.90 0.26 -0.24
CA THR A 145 -8.35 1.52 0.29
C THR A 145 -8.65 1.63 1.78
N GLY A 146 -7.90 2.47 2.48
CA GLY A 146 -8.19 2.93 3.83
C GLY A 146 -8.44 4.43 3.94
N ASP A 147 -8.48 5.16 2.82
CA ASP A 147 -8.55 6.62 2.79
C ASP A 147 -9.98 7.16 2.96
N ALA A 148 -10.16 8.07 3.92
CA ALA A 148 -11.44 8.70 4.22
C ALA A 148 -11.94 9.62 3.09
N ASP A 149 -11.09 10.03 2.16
CA ASP A 149 -11.49 10.83 1.00
C ASP A 149 -12.51 10.09 0.10
N TYR A 150 -12.57 8.75 0.17
CA TYR A 150 -13.54 7.93 -0.54
C TYR A 150 -14.95 7.89 0.07
N ILE A 151 -15.20 8.50 1.26
CA ILE A 151 -16.53 8.49 1.90
C ILE A 151 -17.63 9.00 0.96
N LYS A 152 -17.34 10.04 0.18
CA LYS A 152 -18.30 10.58 -0.81
C LYS A 152 -18.60 9.58 -1.93
N LEU A 153 -17.61 8.81 -2.38
CA LEU A 153 -17.80 7.75 -3.37
C LEU A 153 -18.68 6.64 -2.78
N VAL A 154 -18.34 6.16 -1.58
CA VAL A 154 -19.09 5.11 -0.87
C VAL A 154 -20.57 5.49 -0.72
N THR A 155 -20.84 6.71 -0.25
CA THR A 155 -22.22 7.18 -0.05
C THR A 155 -22.98 7.32 -1.37
N GLN A 156 -22.34 7.74 -2.47
CA GLN A 156 -22.98 7.75 -3.80
C GLN A 156 -23.30 6.33 -4.29
N LEU A 157 -22.34 5.40 -4.24
CA LEU A 157 -22.54 4.01 -4.66
C LEU A 157 -23.73 3.36 -3.92
N ARG A 158 -23.81 3.56 -2.60
CA ARG A 158 -24.87 2.99 -1.77
C ARG A 158 -26.20 3.69 -1.96
N ASN A 159 -26.25 4.99 -1.72
CA ASN A 159 -27.53 5.71 -1.58
C ASN A 159 -28.15 6.06 -2.93
N ARG A 160 -27.31 6.33 -3.95
CA ARG A 160 -27.79 6.74 -5.27
C ARG A 160 -27.95 5.56 -6.22
N TYR A 161 -26.98 4.64 -6.22
CA TYR A 161 -26.94 3.51 -7.17
C TYR A 161 -27.40 2.19 -6.55
N GLY A 162 -27.75 2.16 -5.27
CA GLY A 162 -28.24 0.95 -4.59
C GLY A 162 -27.21 -0.19 -4.51
N GLN A 163 -25.93 0.13 -4.67
CA GLN A 163 -24.86 -0.86 -4.73
C GLN A 163 -24.36 -1.20 -3.33
N LYS A 164 -23.91 -2.45 -3.14
CA LYS A 164 -23.27 -2.87 -1.90
C LYS A 164 -21.80 -2.46 -1.93
N VAL A 165 -21.29 -1.87 -0.86
CA VAL A 165 -19.88 -1.44 -0.76
C VAL A 165 -19.18 -2.14 0.39
N VAL A 166 -18.04 -2.77 0.08
CA VAL A 166 -17.12 -3.40 1.03
C VAL A 166 -15.79 -2.67 0.99
N ILE A 167 -15.30 -2.25 2.15
CA ILE A 167 -13.97 -1.63 2.28
C ILE A 167 -12.95 -2.70 2.63
N ALA A 168 -11.91 -2.82 1.81
CA ALA A 168 -10.79 -3.72 2.06
C ALA A 168 -9.48 -2.92 2.20
N GLY A 169 -9.18 -2.46 3.40
CA GLY A 169 -7.92 -1.77 3.68
C GLY A 169 -6.98 -2.57 4.56
N VAL A 170 -5.79 -2.03 4.78
CA VAL A 170 -4.78 -2.62 5.66
C VAL A 170 -5.17 -2.35 7.12
N GLN A 171 -5.18 -3.40 7.96
CA GLN A 171 -5.53 -3.24 9.38
C GLN A 171 -4.57 -2.23 10.05
N GLY A 172 -5.15 -1.20 10.68
CA GLY A 172 -4.42 -0.08 11.30
C GLY A 172 -4.20 1.13 10.38
N ALA A 173 -4.66 1.07 9.14
CA ALA A 173 -4.58 2.16 8.16
C ALA A 173 -5.93 2.46 7.47
N ILE A 174 -7.05 2.17 8.13
CA ILE A 174 -8.41 2.47 7.63
C ILE A 174 -9.03 3.54 8.52
N GLY A 175 -9.56 4.60 7.91
CA GLY A 175 -10.32 5.62 8.62
C GLY A 175 -11.63 5.10 9.20
N ALA A 176 -11.91 5.36 10.48
CA ALA A 176 -13.14 4.90 11.15
C ALA A 176 -14.43 5.42 10.47
N ASP A 177 -14.40 6.65 9.97
CA ASP A 177 -15.52 7.25 9.25
C ASP A 177 -15.77 6.56 7.90
N LEU A 178 -14.71 6.09 7.23
CA LEU A 178 -14.82 5.33 5.99
C LEU A 178 -15.56 4.01 6.23
N VAL A 179 -15.16 3.27 7.27
CA VAL A 179 -15.83 2.02 7.69
C VAL A 179 -17.30 2.26 7.98
N SER A 180 -17.60 3.31 8.76
CA SER A 180 -18.97 3.68 9.13
C SER A 180 -19.84 4.07 7.93
N SER A 181 -19.22 4.54 6.84
CA SER A 181 -19.92 4.91 5.61
C SER A 181 -20.28 3.72 4.71
N ALA A 182 -19.64 2.56 4.90
CA ALA A 182 -19.79 1.37 4.05
C ALA A 182 -20.77 0.33 4.61
N ASP A 183 -21.04 -0.75 3.87
CA ASP A 183 -21.88 -1.84 4.37
C ASP A 183 -21.11 -2.85 5.23
N SER A 184 -19.81 -3.01 4.97
CA SER A 184 -18.91 -3.87 5.74
C SER A 184 -17.45 -3.58 5.43
N GLU A 185 -16.56 -4.04 6.29
CA GLU A 185 -15.11 -4.06 6.05
C GLU A 185 -14.58 -5.50 5.97
N ASP A 186 -13.52 -5.72 5.19
CA ASP A 186 -12.77 -6.97 5.15
C ASP A 186 -11.28 -6.69 4.93
N HIS A 187 -10.52 -6.71 6.02
CA HIS A 187 -9.12 -6.31 6.03
C HIS A 187 -8.24 -7.12 5.09
N ILE A 188 -7.25 -6.44 4.50
CA ILE A 188 -6.16 -7.09 3.78
C ILE A 188 -5.31 -7.89 4.75
N GLU A 189 -5.13 -9.17 4.44
CA GLU A 189 -4.34 -10.10 5.24
C GLU A 189 -2.85 -9.75 5.09
N ALA A 190 -2.18 -9.54 6.22
CA ALA A 190 -0.75 -9.29 6.29
C ALA A 190 -0.19 -9.93 7.56
N VAL A 191 1.02 -10.47 7.47
CA VAL A 191 1.69 -11.08 8.62
C VAL A 191 2.31 -9.97 9.45
N ARG A 192 1.97 -9.84 10.74
CA ARG A 192 2.65 -8.85 11.59
C ARG A 192 4.13 -9.23 11.72
N PRO A 193 5.06 -8.36 11.33
CA PRO A 193 6.47 -8.62 11.57
C PRO A 193 6.76 -8.54 13.07
N GLU A 194 7.66 -9.39 13.54
CA GLU A 194 8.22 -9.23 14.88
C GLU A 194 8.99 -7.90 14.94
N PRO A 195 8.81 -7.10 16.00
CA PRO A 195 9.53 -5.84 16.15
C PRO A 195 11.04 -6.07 16.06
N VAL A 196 11.70 -5.28 15.22
CA VAL A 196 13.16 -5.37 15.09
C VAL A 196 13.80 -4.52 16.18
N ASP A 197 14.84 -5.04 16.81
CA ASP A 197 15.61 -4.30 17.79
C ASP A 197 16.16 -3.00 17.19
N THR A 198 15.89 -1.87 17.86
CA THR A 198 16.26 -0.54 17.39
C THR A 198 17.77 -0.40 17.22
N GLN A 199 18.56 -0.98 18.13
CA GLN A 199 20.02 -0.93 18.05
C GLN A 199 20.54 -1.68 16.82
N GLN A 200 19.98 -2.87 16.54
CA GLN A 200 20.26 -3.64 15.32
C GLN A 200 19.93 -2.84 14.06
N LEU A 201 18.78 -2.15 14.04
CA LEU A 201 18.33 -1.35 12.91
C LEU A 201 19.26 -0.16 12.64
N LYS A 202 19.58 0.61 13.68
CA LYS A 202 20.52 1.75 13.62
C LYS A 202 21.89 1.30 13.14
N THR A 203 22.39 0.18 13.65
CA THR A 203 23.66 -0.43 13.23
C THR A 203 23.65 -0.76 11.74
N ALA A 204 22.58 -1.38 11.24
CA ALA A 204 22.45 -1.71 9.82
C ALA A 204 22.45 -0.45 8.94
N ILE A 205 21.71 0.60 9.33
CA ILE A 205 21.64 1.87 8.62
C ILE A 205 23.01 2.57 8.59
N VAL A 206 23.69 2.66 9.72
CA VAL A 206 25.03 3.26 9.81
C VAL A 206 26.05 2.50 8.94
N LYS A 207 26.04 1.15 9.01
CA LYS A 207 26.90 0.30 8.16
C LYS A 207 26.59 0.49 6.68
N MET A 208 25.32 0.66 6.30
CA MET A 208 24.92 0.96 4.92
C MET A 208 25.48 2.32 4.46
N ILE A 209 25.34 3.39 5.26
CA ILE A 209 25.85 4.73 4.92
C ILE A 209 27.37 4.71 4.78
N LYS A 210 28.08 4.01 5.66
CA LYS A 210 29.55 3.89 5.61
C LYS A 210 30.04 3.14 4.37
N LYS A 211 29.32 2.09 3.95
CA LYS A 211 29.67 1.28 2.77
C LYS A 211 29.23 1.91 1.45
N GLY A 212 28.12 2.64 1.45
CA GLY A 212 27.51 3.18 0.25
C GLY A 212 28.18 4.47 -0.24
N CYS A 213 28.44 4.54 -1.54
CA CYS A 213 28.68 5.83 -2.20
C CYS A 213 27.32 6.48 -2.51
N SER A 214 27.05 7.66 -1.95
CA SER A 214 25.79 8.36 -2.22
C SER A 214 25.58 8.62 -3.72
N PRO A 215 24.36 8.41 -4.27
CA PRO A 215 24.04 8.72 -5.66
C PRO A 215 24.29 10.18 -6.07
N LEU A 216 24.16 11.12 -5.13
CA LEU A 216 24.33 12.56 -5.40
C LEU A 216 25.71 13.09 -4.99
N LYS A 217 26.69 12.21 -4.71
CA LYS A 217 27.97 12.52 -4.03
C LYS A 217 27.83 12.97 -2.57
N TYR A 218 26.64 13.33 -2.11
CA TYR A 218 26.31 13.67 -0.72
C TYR A 218 25.03 12.96 -0.28
N TRP A 219 24.91 12.61 0.99
CA TRP A 219 23.68 12.02 1.52
C TRP A 219 22.67 13.09 1.91
N THR A 220 21.39 12.78 1.77
CA THR A 220 20.30 13.53 2.39
C THR A 220 19.46 12.54 3.19
N VAL A 221 18.67 13.01 4.16
CA VAL A 221 17.72 12.15 4.88
C VAL A 221 16.81 11.39 3.91
N GLY A 222 16.33 12.06 2.85
CA GLY A 222 15.48 11.42 1.84
C GLY A 222 16.20 10.31 1.06
N ILE A 223 17.49 10.49 0.73
CA ILE A 223 18.27 9.43 0.06
C ILE A 223 18.53 8.27 1.02
N ILE A 224 18.84 8.55 2.28
CA ILE A 224 19.08 7.52 3.31
C ILE A 224 17.80 6.70 3.48
N ASP A 225 16.64 7.33 3.66
CA ASP A 225 15.34 6.64 3.75
C ASP A 225 15.09 5.80 2.49
N GLN A 226 15.21 6.38 1.30
CA GLN A 226 15.02 5.66 0.04
C GLN A 226 15.91 4.41 -0.06
N TRP A 227 17.16 4.49 0.39
CA TRP A 227 18.08 3.36 0.41
C TRP A 227 17.68 2.31 1.45
N CYS A 228 17.26 2.72 2.64
CA CYS A 228 16.77 1.81 3.68
C CYS A 228 15.53 1.02 3.22
N GLN A 229 14.69 1.62 2.38
CA GLN A 229 13.54 0.94 1.79
C GLN A 229 13.88 0.02 0.62
N SER A 230 15.11 0.05 0.11
CA SER A 230 15.52 -0.82 -0.99
C SER A 230 15.75 -2.25 -0.50
N THR A 231 15.08 -3.21 -1.15
CA THR A 231 15.30 -4.66 -0.91
C THR A 231 16.75 -5.08 -1.12
N ARG A 232 17.52 -4.33 -1.91
CA ARG A 232 18.94 -4.58 -2.17
C ARG A 232 19.82 -4.37 -0.94
N GLN A 233 19.42 -3.50 -0.02
CA GLN A 233 20.19 -3.20 1.19
C GLN A 233 19.94 -4.21 2.31
N ALA A 234 18.89 -5.02 2.19
CA ALA A 234 18.49 -6.02 3.17
C ALA A 234 18.38 -5.48 4.62
N ILE A 235 18.02 -4.20 4.77
CA ILE A 235 17.78 -3.59 6.09
C ILE A 235 16.48 -4.17 6.65
N PRO A 236 16.51 -4.77 7.86
CA PRO A 236 15.33 -5.36 8.47
C PRO A 236 14.30 -4.29 8.87
N GLY A 237 13.10 -4.72 9.24
CA GLY A 237 12.03 -3.86 9.77
C GLY A 237 11.12 -3.22 8.72
N THR A 238 10.03 -2.65 9.22
CA THR A 238 9.02 -1.92 8.46
C THR A 238 9.54 -0.57 7.98
N ALA A 239 8.85 0.03 7.00
CA ALA A 239 9.22 1.35 6.51
C ALA A 239 9.05 2.44 7.58
N LYS A 240 8.18 2.23 8.59
CA LYS A 240 8.05 3.13 9.74
C LYS A 240 9.24 3.00 10.68
N GLU A 241 9.57 1.79 11.13
CA GLU A 241 10.71 1.55 12.04
C GLU A 241 12.02 2.09 11.48
N LYS A 242 12.25 1.92 10.17
CA LYS A 242 13.42 2.50 9.47
C LYS A 242 13.46 4.03 9.55
N ARG A 243 12.32 4.69 9.36
CA ARG A 243 12.24 6.15 9.46
C ARG A 243 12.43 6.62 10.89
N ASP A 244 11.80 5.94 11.85
CA ASP A 244 11.93 6.24 13.28
C ASP A 244 13.41 6.13 13.73
N ALA A 245 14.12 5.07 13.30
CA ALA A 245 15.55 4.93 13.59
C ALA A 245 16.43 6.00 12.93
N ILE A 246 16.10 6.45 11.70
CA ILE A 246 16.80 7.59 11.07
C ILE A 246 16.58 8.87 11.89
N HIS A 247 15.37 9.08 12.41
CA HIS A 247 15.06 10.21 13.29
C HIS A 247 15.86 10.14 14.59
N GLU A 248 15.89 8.98 15.27
CA GLU A 248 16.68 8.81 16.49
C GLU A 248 18.18 9.00 16.24
N LEU A 249 18.73 8.52 15.12
CA LEU A 249 20.13 8.76 14.75
C LEU A 249 20.45 10.24 14.53
N LEU A 250 19.48 11.05 14.08
CA LEU A 250 19.62 12.50 13.96
C LEU A 250 19.57 13.18 15.33
N GLU A 251 18.68 12.72 16.22
CA GLU A 251 18.55 13.26 17.60
C GLU A 251 19.78 12.96 18.46
N GLU A 252 20.35 11.76 18.33
CA GLU A 252 21.61 11.36 18.98
C GLU A 252 22.84 12.12 18.43
N GLY A 253 22.73 12.74 17.25
CA GLY A 253 23.86 13.39 16.58
C GLY A 253 24.80 12.42 15.85
N THR A 254 24.44 11.14 15.72
CA THR A 254 25.16 10.16 14.89
C THR A 254 25.05 10.56 13.41
N LEU A 255 23.89 11.07 13.00
CA LEU A 255 23.68 11.73 11.72
C LEU A 255 23.60 13.24 11.93
N ILE A 256 24.41 14.00 11.20
CA ILE A 256 24.49 15.46 11.33
C ILE A 256 23.97 16.10 10.06
N LYS A 257 23.05 17.06 10.19
CA LYS A 257 22.58 17.88 9.08
C LYS A 257 23.46 19.12 8.94
N SER A 258 23.96 19.38 7.74
CA SER A 258 24.74 20.57 7.42
C SER A 258 24.39 21.10 6.04
N GLU A 259 24.57 22.39 5.80
CA GLU A 259 24.40 22.98 4.48
C GLU A 259 25.64 22.70 3.61
N ILE A 260 25.43 22.37 2.35
CA ILE A 260 26.49 22.16 1.35
C ILE A 260 26.23 23.00 0.10
N ASP A 261 27.28 23.60 -0.44
CA ASP A 261 27.25 24.25 -1.74
C ASP A 261 27.23 23.22 -2.87
N LEU A 262 26.24 23.31 -3.77
CA LEU A 262 26.05 22.40 -4.89
C LEU A 262 27.08 22.58 -6.01
N SER A 263 28.00 23.54 -5.90
CA SER A 263 29.14 23.70 -6.81
C SER A 263 29.98 22.42 -6.93
N ILE A 264 30.02 21.58 -5.89
CA ILE A 264 30.69 20.25 -5.89
C ILE A 264 30.15 19.25 -6.92
N ILE A 265 28.94 19.49 -7.43
CA ILE A 265 28.28 18.70 -8.47
C ILE A 265 27.98 19.53 -9.73
N GLY A 266 28.61 20.70 -9.87
CA GLY A 266 28.46 21.58 -11.04
C GLY A 266 27.10 22.28 -11.11
N LYS A 267 26.38 22.43 -9.98
CA LYS A 267 25.09 23.13 -9.90
C LYS A 267 25.23 24.39 -9.05
N LYS A 268 24.33 25.37 -9.25
CA LYS A 268 24.25 26.57 -8.41
C LYS A 268 23.26 26.35 -7.27
N GLY A 269 23.56 26.91 -6.09
CA GLY A 269 22.69 26.90 -4.90
C GLY A 269 23.23 26.03 -3.77
N THR A 270 22.49 25.96 -2.67
CA THR A 270 22.83 25.12 -1.51
C THR A 270 21.83 23.98 -1.32
N ALA A 271 22.24 22.93 -0.61
CA ALA A 271 21.37 21.84 -0.20
C ALA A 271 21.68 21.39 1.23
N MET A 272 20.73 20.69 1.85
CA MET A 272 20.96 20.04 3.14
C MET A 272 21.58 18.66 2.94
N GLN A 273 22.84 18.51 3.34
CA GLN A 273 23.52 17.23 3.44
C GLN A 273 23.28 16.60 4.83
N THR A 274 23.37 15.28 4.87
CA THR A 274 23.49 14.49 6.09
C THR A 274 24.85 13.79 6.08
N THR A 275 25.63 13.92 7.15
CA THR A 275 26.93 13.26 7.29
C THR A 275 26.91 12.32 8.48
N LEU A 276 27.73 11.26 8.41
CA LEU A 276 27.89 10.30 9.50
C LEU A 276 28.99 10.78 10.43
N ASN A 277 28.67 10.93 11.72
CA ASN A 277 29.66 11.13 12.77
C ASN A 277 30.29 9.79 13.15
N GLU A 278 31.39 9.44 12.50
CA GLU A 278 32.04 8.13 12.70
C GLU A 278 32.60 7.92 14.11
N SER A 279 33.03 9.00 14.79
CA SER A 279 33.53 8.91 16.16
C SER A 279 32.42 8.49 17.12
N LEU A 280 31.29 9.18 17.06
CA LEU A 280 30.12 8.88 17.89
C LEU A 280 29.51 7.52 17.52
N ALA A 281 29.49 7.18 16.24
CA ALA A 281 29.00 5.88 15.78
C ALA A 281 29.83 4.69 16.34
N LYS A 282 31.14 4.87 16.54
CA LYS A 282 31.99 3.87 17.21
C LYS A 282 31.76 3.84 18.71
N GLU A 283 31.62 5.00 19.34
CA GLU A 283 31.31 5.11 20.78
C GLU A 283 29.99 4.41 21.14
N LEU A 284 28.95 4.61 20.33
CA LEU A 284 27.63 3.99 20.45
C LEU A 284 27.57 2.56 19.90
N LYS A 285 28.71 1.99 19.47
CA LYS A 285 28.87 0.61 18.98
C LYS A 285 28.02 0.27 17.74
N TYR A 286 27.75 1.25 16.88
CA TYR A 286 27.15 1.03 15.55
C TYR A 286 28.20 0.62 14.50
N LEU A 287 29.44 1.05 14.69
CA LEU A 287 30.60 0.67 13.88
C LEU A 287 31.65 -0.02 14.73
N ASP A 288 32.38 -0.93 14.09
CA ASP A 288 33.56 -1.61 14.64
C ASP A 288 34.82 -0.71 14.53
#